data_AF-A0A8S2S291-F1
#
_entry.id   AF-A0A8S2S291-F1
#
_cell.length_a   1.000
_cell.length_b   1.000
_cell.length_c   1.000
_cell.angle_alpha   90.00
_cell.angle_beta   90.00
_cell.angle_gamma   90.00
#
_symmetry.space_group_name_H-M   'P 1'
#
loop_
_entity.id
_entity.type
_entity.pdbx_description
1 polymer ?
#
loop_
_entity_poly.entity_id
_entity_poly.type
_entity_poly.pdbx_seq_one_letter_code
_entity_poly.pdbx_strand_id
1 'polypeptide(L)'
;MIYEESQTRRKNVSKPLPFHIIVNGLAGSGKSYVISIIEQMLTDFCISESAVRNRPRRRKGLLKMAHTGKAALNILGWTIHSALGM
;
A
#
# COMPACT_ATOMS: atom_id res chain seq x y z
N MET A 1 2.53 5.48 -54.41
CA MET A 1 1.89 4.35 -53.72
C MET A 1 3.00 3.48 -53.15
N ILE A 2 3.48 3.80 -51.94
CA ILE A 2 4.37 2.92 -51.15
C ILE A 2 3.84 3.03 -49.72
N TYR A 3 3.74 1.85 -49.12
CA TYR A 3 2.96 1.50 -47.96
C TYR A 3 3.48 2.09 -46.64
N GLU A 4 2.54 2.20 -45.70
CA GLU A 4 2.70 2.44 -44.27
C GLU A 4 3.86 1.65 -43.64
N GLU A 5 4.65 2.33 -42.81
CA GLU A 5 5.27 1.70 -41.65
C GLU A 5 4.89 2.51 -40.40
N SER A 6 3.65 2.28 -39.96
CA SER A 6 3.12 2.71 -38.67
C SER A 6 3.88 1.99 -37.55
N GLN A 7 5.03 2.55 -37.16
CA GLN A 7 5.84 2.10 -36.03
C GLN A 7 4.99 2.11 -34.76
N THR A 8 4.43 0.94 -34.43
CA THR A 8 3.64 0.71 -33.23
C THR A 8 4.60 0.74 -32.04
N ARG A 9 4.81 1.93 -31.44
CA ARG A 9 5.50 2.08 -30.15
C ARG A 9 4.73 1.28 -29.10
N ARG A 10 5.15 0.03 -28.87
CA ARG A 10 4.79 -0.72 -27.66
C ARG A 10 5.27 0.09 -26.46
N LYS A 11 4.36 0.84 -25.83
CA LYS A 11 4.61 1.42 -24.51
C LYS A 11 4.84 0.24 -23.56
N ASN A 12 6.10 -0.03 -23.22
CA ASN A 12 6.43 -0.86 -22.06
C ASN A 12 5.87 -0.13 -20.84
N VAL A 13 4.67 -0.51 -20.41
CA VAL A 13 4.10 -0.07 -19.14
C VAL A 13 4.86 -0.83 -18.06
N SER A 14 6.04 -0.33 -17.71
CA SER A 14 6.80 -0.82 -16.57
C SER A 14 5.94 -0.66 -15.33
N LYS A 15 5.69 -1.75 -14.61
CA LYS A 15 4.99 -1.70 -13.33
C LYS A 15 5.71 -0.68 -12.43
N PRO A 16 4.98 0.22 -11.73
CA PRO A 16 5.62 1.14 -10.81
C PRO A 16 6.39 0.34 -9.75
N LEU A 17 7.59 0.80 -9.44
CA LEU A 17 8.42 0.22 -8.39
C LEU A 17 7.73 0.40 -7.01
N PRO A 18 7.94 -0.51 -6.06
CA PRO A 18 7.40 -0.36 -4.73
C PRO A 18 7.97 0.90 -4.04
N PHE A 19 7.12 1.63 -3.35
CA PHE A 19 7.51 2.80 -2.57
C PHE A 19 7.68 2.40 -1.10
N HIS A 20 8.91 2.55 -0.59
CA HIS A 20 9.26 2.20 0.79
C HIS A 20 9.57 3.47 1.59
N ILE A 21 8.98 3.58 2.79
CA ILE A 21 9.16 4.74 3.67
C ILE A 21 9.59 4.24 5.05
N ILE A 22 10.55 4.93 5.66
CA ILE A 22 10.92 4.75 7.07
C ILE A 22 10.56 6.03 7.81
N VAL A 23 9.75 5.90 8.87
CA VAL A 23 9.38 7.01 9.75
C VAL A 23 10.08 6.84 11.09
N ASN A 24 11.01 7.74 11.41
CA ASN A 24 11.79 7.71 12.65
C ASN A 24 11.55 8.97 13.50
N GLY A 25 11.79 8.88 14.81
CA GLY A 25 11.63 9.98 15.74
C GLY A 25 11.64 9.53 17.20
N LEU A 26 11.81 10.50 18.11
CA LEU A 26 11.87 10.26 19.56
C LEU A 26 10.55 9.71 20.13
N ALA A 27 10.58 9.14 21.34
CA ALA A 27 9.37 8.73 22.04
C ALA A 27 8.40 9.92 22.18
N GLY A 28 7.09 9.68 21.98
CA GLY A 28 6.07 10.74 22.04
C GLY A 28 5.96 11.63 20.80
N SER A 29 6.81 11.46 19.78
CA SER A 29 6.80 12.32 18.56
C SER A 29 5.64 12.09 17.58
N GLY A 30 4.59 11.34 17.98
CA GLY A 30 3.42 11.12 17.13
C GLY A 30 3.59 10.15 15.94
N LYS A 31 4.62 9.28 15.92
CA LYS A 31 4.84 8.34 14.80
C LYS A 31 3.63 7.46 14.48
N SER A 32 2.98 6.91 15.51
CA SER A 32 1.78 6.10 15.34
C SER A 32 0.63 6.88 14.71
N TYR A 33 0.53 8.17 15.02
CA TYR A 33 -0.48 9.07 14.46
C TYR A 33 -0.22 9.35 12.96
N VAL A 34 1.05 9.56 12.59
CA VAL A 34 1.42 9.68 11.17
C VAL A 34 1.07 8.41 10.40
N ILE A 35 1.35 7.23 10.96
CA ILE A 35 1.00 5.95 10.34
C ILE A 35 -0.52 5.80 10.19
N SER A 36 -1.34 6.23 11.17
CA SER A 36 -2.80 6.17 11.04
C SER A 36 -3.34 7.08 9.94
N ILE A 37 -2.74 8.26 9.72
CA ILE A 37 -3.13 9.13 8.61
C ILE A 37 -2.80 8.47 7.27
N ILE A 38 -1.62 7.87 7.13
CA ILE A 38 -1.23 7.14 5.92
C ILE A 38 -2.20 5.99 5.65
N GLU A 39 -2.57 5.23 6.69
CA GLU A 39 -3.60 4.18 6.61
C GLU A 39 -4.93 4.71 6.09
N GLN A 40 -5.42 5.83 6.64
CA GLN A 40 -6.69 6.43 6.23
C GLN A 40 -6.63 6.86 4.76
N MET A 41 -5.58 7.57 4.36
CA MET A 41 -5.39 8.00 2.97
C MET A 41 -5.31 6.84 1.99
N LEU A 42 -4.60 5.77 2.34
CA LEU A 42 -4.51 4.56 1.51
C LEU A 42 -5.86 3.84 1.41
N THR A 43 -6.63 3.82 2.49
CA THR A 43 -7.96 3.22 2.51
C THR A 43 -8.92 3.99 1.60
N ASP A 44 -8.95 5.32 1.73
CA ASP A 44 -9.79 6.19 0.90
C ASP A 44 -9.42 6.09 -0.58
N PHE A 45 -8.11 6.07 -0.88
CA PHE A 45 -7.61 5.90 -2.25
C PHE A 45 -8.01 4.54 -2.84
N CYS A 46 -7.85 3.46 -2.08
CA CYS A 46 -8.22 2.11 -2.55
C CYS A 46 -9.73 1.96 -2.74
N ILE A 47 -10.55 2.58 -1.89
CA ILE A 47 -12.01 2.58 -2.02
C ILE A 47 -12.41 3.36 -3.30
N SER A 48 -11.83 4.54 -3.51
CA SER A 48 -12.07 5.39 -4.69
C SER A 48 -11.69 4.69 -5.99
N GLU A 49 -10.49 4.06 -6.06
CA GLU A 49 -10.04 3.33 -7.25
C GLU A 49 -10.96 2.14 -7.58
N SER A 50 -11.51 1.48 -6.55
CA SER A 50 -12.42 0.35 -6.70
C SER A 50 -13.80 0.76 -7.24
N ALA A 51 -14.28 1.95 -6.86
CA ALA A 51 -15.56 2.49 -7.34
C ALA A 51 -15.52 2.88 -8.83
N VAL A 52 -14.37 3.34 -9.32
CA VAL A 52 -14.21 3.80 -10.71
C VAL A 52 -14.05 2.64 -11.71
N ARG A 53 -13.50 1.50 -11.31
CA ARG A 53 -13.05 0.45 -12.26
C ARG A 53 -13.95 -0.76 -12.44
N ASN A 54 -15.09 -0.90 -11.74
CA ASN A 54 -16.00 -2.08 -11.83
C ASN A 54 -15.26 -3.43 -11.87
N ARG A 55 -14.07 -3.52 -11.24
CA ARG A 55 -13.28 -4.76 -11.18
C ARG A 55 -13.66 -5.51 -9.92
N PRO A 56 -13.65 -6.86 -9.93
CA PRO A 56 -13.88 -7.65 -8.73
C PRO A 56 -12.93 -7.16 -7.64
N ARG A 57 -13.50 -6.82 -6.48
CA ARG A 57 -12.81 -6.29 -5.30
C ARG A 57 -11.70 -7.26 -4.86
N ARG A 58 -10.53 -7.22 -5.49
CA ARG A 58 -9.30 -7.64 -4.83
C ARG A 58 -9.07 -6.57 -3.78
N ARG A 59 -9.60 -6.81 -2.56
CA ARG A 59 -9.26 -6.01 -1.38
C ARG A 59 -7.73 -5.98 -1.34
N LYS A 60 -7.13 -4.87 -1.77
CA LYS A 60 -5.73 -4.56 -1.45
C LYS A 60 -5.78 -4.34 0.07
N GLY A 61 -5.61 -5.43 0.81
CA GLY A 61 -5.73 -5.43 2.26
C GLY A 61 -4.55 -4.66 2.83
N LEU A 62 -4.83 -3.67 3.67
CA LEU A 62 -3.81 -3.08 4.50
C LEU A 62 -3.41 -4.10 5.57
N LEU A 63 -2.15 -4.52 5.59
CA LEU A 63 -1.61 -5.41 6.61
C LEU A 63 -0.76 -4.59 7.59
N LYS A 64 -1.22 -4.48 8.83
CA LYS A 64 -0.51 -3.81 9.92
C LYS A 64 0.19 -4.83 10.80
N MET A 65 1.49 -4.64 11.01
CA MET A 65 2.31 -5.55 11.79
C MET A 65 3.18 -4.80 12.80
N ALA A 66 3.46 -5.44 13.93
CA ALA A 66 4.45 -4.96 14.90
C ALA A 66 5.22 -6.13 15.54
N HIS A 67 6.39 -5.85 16.12
CA HIS A 67 7.24 -6.88 16.73
C HIS A 67 6.65 -7.47 18.01
N THR A 68 5.92 -6.68 18.80
CA THR A 68 5.37 -7.10 20.11
C THR A 68 3.84 -7.06 20.12
N GLY A 69 3.23 -7.89 20.96
CA GLY A 69 1.77 -7.92 21.11
C GLY A 69 1.19 -6.57 21.54
N LYS A 70 1.84 -5.87 22.46
CA LYS A 70 1.39 -4.54 22.93
C LYS A 70 1.43 -3.49 21.81
N ALA A 71 2.47 -3.49 20.98
CA ALA A 71 2.56 -2.57 19.85
C ALA A 71 1.54 -2.92 18.74
N ALA A 72 1.31 -4.21 18.49
CA ALA A 72 0.30 -4.68 17.55
C ALA A 72 -1.11 -4.25 17.98
N LEU A 73 -1.45 -4.41 19.26
CA LEU A 73 -2.73 -3.95 19.83
C LEU A 73 -2.92 -2.43 19.65
N ASN A 74 -1.89 -1.63 19.89
CA ASN A 74 -1.96 -0.17 19.74
C ASN A 74 -2.28 0.29 18.31
N ILE A 75 -1.91 -0.50 17.30
CA ILE A 75 -2.20 -0.18 15.89
C ILE A 75 -3.35 -1.01 15.32
N LEU A 76 -4.06 -1.79 16.15
CA LEU A 76 -5.10 -2.74 15.74
C LEU A 76 -4.59 -3.69 14.63
N GLY A 77 -3.37 -4.19 14.79
CA GLY A 77 -2.68 -5.04 13.84
C GLY A 77 -2.33 -6.40 14.42
N TRP A 78 -1.46 -7.11 13.70
CA TRP A 78 -0.97 -8.44 14.06
C TRP A 78 0.47 -8.35 14.54
N THR A 79 0.92 -9.33 15.31
CA THR A 79 2.37 -9.47 15.49
C THR A 79 2.99 -9.99 14.20
N ILE A 80 4.27 -9.68 13.94
CA ILE A 80 4.98 -10.20 12.77
C ILE A 80 4.93 -11.74 12.73
N HIS A 81 5.15 -12.37 13.88
CA HIS A 81 5.04 -13.81 14.10
C HIS A 81 3.67 -14.35 13.64
N SER A 82 2.59 -13.80 14.18
CA SER A 82 1.22 -14.23 13.83
C SER A 82 0.86 -13.95 12.36
N ALA A 83 1.35 -12.85 11.78
CA ALA A 83 1.03 -12.47 10.41
C ALA A 83 1.76 -13.31 9.35
N LEU A 84 2.99 -13.75 9.65
CA LEU A 84 3.83 -14.50 8.73
C LEU A 84 3.88 -16.01 9.03
N GLY A 85 3.23 -16.46 10.11
CA GLY A 85 3.21 -17.87 10.52
C GLY A 85 4.54 -18.35 11.10
N MET A 86 5.26 -17.46 11.78
CA MET A 86 6.57 -17.70 12.41
C MET A 86 6.47 -17.73 13.92
#